data_AF-A0A5P2UN57-F1
#
_entry.id   AF-A0A5P2UN57-F1
#
_cell.length_a   1.000
_cell.length_b   1.000
_cell.length_c   1.000
_cell.angle_alpha   90.00
_cell.angle_beta   90.00
_cell.angle_gamma   90.00
#
_symmetry.space_group_name_H-M   'P 1'
#
loop_
_entity.id
_entity.type
_entity.pdbx_description
1 polymer ?
#
loop_
_entity_poly.entity_id
_entity_poly.type
_entity_poly.pdbx_seq_one_letter_code
_entity_poly.pdbx_strand_id
1 'polypeptide(L)'
;MSIAVPASSAPDSAPEPASRGAAAAAGRSGGAVSAAARSAARRPLAVALLAAALTAAPGATAAADTDPVGGRPAEGASAVLDGLKTYGQAVLRGGDGSVRQIPAGLYEMRVDGGGTLQTYGVGVEGNAQPQARYTEGGWSGSVLAGNGEAGRIRWVLEHSYPQLNDLAGLADAAGAGTLTAESAAAGTQVAIWRLADGAPVEAADPEAEKLADYLQRQAGQLPEPPASLALDPGHVTGPVGGRLGPVTVRTGARSVSVVPDADALALGVRVVDAEGRPLETAGNGTRLYFEVPAGTPDGTASVTVRGATKVPVGRVFTSGVPARAQIVAGSSESAAKAVASALWPQYEEARTAADGTTAPAGTPTGGPATTTLGSRSATLSPDSPDSPAASRLASSGSSAATPVIASLAVGLVVLGGMVVLLLRKRPHEEEEQA
;
A
#
# COMPACT_ATOMS: atom_id res chain seq x y z
N MET A 1 17.02 -4.69 76.40
CA MET A 1 17.18 -6.15 76.45
C MET A 1 17.49 -6.61 75.04
N SER A 2 18.78 -6.80 74.78
CA SER A 2 19.36 -7.26 73.51
C SER A 2 20.13 -8.53 73.80
N ILE A 3 20.03 -9.54 72.95
CA ILE A 3 21.02 -10.62 72.88
C ILE A 3 21.39 -10.82 71.42
N ALA A 4 22.71 -10.79 71.20
CA ALA A 4 23.43 -11.08 69.97
C ALA A 4 23.93 -12.54 69.98
N VAL A 5 24.01 -13.17 68.78
CA VAL A 5 25.14 -13.94 68.17
C VAL A 5 25.80 -15.04 69.05
N PRO A 6 26.09 -16.30 68.58
CA PRO A 6 27.10 -16.56 67.54
C PRO A 6 27.01 -17.83 66.66
N ALA A 7 27.93 -17.88 65.69
CA ALA A 7 28.30 -19.01 64.84
C ALA A 7 29.24 -20.02 65.55
N SER A 8 29.29 -21.28 65.09
CA SER A 8 30.45 -22.19 65.28
C SER A 8 30.42 -23.40 64.33
N SER A 9 31.62 -23.85 63.97
CA SER A 9 32.04 -24.84 62.96
C SER A 9 32.03 -26.31 63.44
N ALA A 10 32.24 -27.25 62.49
CA ALA A 10 32.33 -28.74 62.56
C ALA A 10 33.41 -29.34 63.51
N PRO A 11 33.59 -30.68 63.71
CA PRO A 11 34.21 -31.61 62.71
C PRO A 11 33.93 -33.17 62.81
N ASP A 12 34.54 -33.94 61.87
CA ASP A 12 35.11 -35.33 61.95
C ASP A 12 34.16 -36.58 62.08
N SER A 13 34.34 -37.79 61.51
CA SER A 13 35.52 -38.58 61.05
C SER A 13 35.17 -39.70 60.03
N ALA A 14 36.17 -40.21 59.28
CA ALA A 14 36.18 -41.35 58.32
C ALA A 14 36.62 -42.69 59.01
N PRO A 15 37.01 -43.87 58.39
CA PRO A 15 37.71 -44.09 57.08
C PRO A 15 37.50 -45.42 56.25
N GLU A 16 38.02 -45.39 55.00
CA GLU A 16 38.72 -46.44 54.16
C GLU A 16 38.09 -47.77 53.65
N PRO A 17 38.67 -48.48 52.62
CA PRO A 17 39.73 -48.10 51.65
C PRO A 17 39.55 -48.49 50.14
N ALA A 18 40.45 -47.93 49.33
CA ALA A 18 41.22 -48.50 48.18
C ALA A 18 40.61 -48.77 46.77
N SER A 19 41.14 -47.97 45.83
CA SER A 19 41.94 -48.37 44.65
C SER A 19 41.35 -48.25 43.23
N ARG A 20 42.26 -47.76 42.37
CA ARG A 20 42.22 -47.41 40.93
C ARG A 20 41.77 -48.56 40.01
N GLY A 21 41.25 -48.20 38.83
CA GLY A 21 41.45 -49.01 37.63
C GLY A 21 40.44 -48.76 36.52
N ALA A 22 40.91 -48.31 35.37
CA ALA A 22 40.13 -47.98 34.19
C ALA A 22 39.76 -49.21 33.33
N ALA A 23 38.85 -48.95 32.38
CA ALA A 23 38.65 -49.62 31.08
C ALA A 23 37.66 -50.80 30.98
N ALA A 24 36.63 -50.54 30.17
CA ALA A 24 36.04 -51.37 29.12
C ALA A 24 35.72 -52.86 29.42
N ALA A 25 34.44 -53.24 29.30
CA ALA A 25 33.93 -54.10 28.22
C ALA A 25 32.50 -54.61 28.48
N ALA A 26 31.79 -54.81 27.35
CA ALA A 26 30.85 -55.88 27.05
C ALA A 26 29.43 -55.90 27.67
N GLY A 27 28.46 -55.78 26.77
CA GLY A 27 27.19 -56.51 26.80
C GLY A 27 26.71 -56.74 25.36
N ARG A 28 26.96 -57.93 24.81
CA ARG A 28 26.39 -58.43 23.54
C ARG A 28 25.32 -59.47 23.84
N SER A 29 24.25 -59.46 23.05
CA SER A 29 23.49 -60.63 22.59
C SER A 29 22.63 -60.16 21.41
N GLY A 30 22.55 -60.77 20.23
CA GLY A 30 23.09 -62.01 19.67
C GLY A 30 22.41 -62.27 18.30
N GLY A 31 23.05 -63.07 17.44
CA GLY A 31 22.53 -63.63 16.17
C GLY A 31 23.16 -63.01 14.90
N ALA A 32 24.30 -63.49 14.38
CA ALA A 32 24.50 -64.65 13.46
C ALA A 32 23.95 -64.36 12.03
N VAL A 33 24.65 -64.53 10.89
CA VAL A 33 25.72 -65.48 10.50
C VAL A 33 26.51 -64.96 9.26
N SER A 34 27.78 -65.40 9.14
CA SER A 34 28.78 -65.24 8.05
C SER A 34 28.30 -65.75 6.65
N ALA A 35 28.97 -65.55 5.51
CA ALA A 35 30.41 -65.54 5.22
C ALA A 35 30.80 -64.97 3.83
N ALA A 36 32.10 -64.69 3.74
CA ALA A 36 32.95 -64.18 2.66
C ALA A 36 32.89 -64.85 1.26
N ALA A 37 33.31 -64.10 0.23
CA ALA A 37 34.40 -64.50 -0.68
C ALA A 37 34.88 -63.34 -1.58
N ARG A 38 36.20 -63.29 -1.78
CA ARG A 38 36.94 -62.43 -2.72
C ARG A 38 36.88 -62.99 -4.14
N SER A 39 36.89 -62.14 -5.17
CA SER A 39 37.78 -62.28 -6.33
C SER A 39 37.63 -61.14 -7.34
N ALA A 40 38.75 -60.86 -8.01
CA ALA A 40 38.96 -59.81 -8.99
C ALA A 40 38.61 -60.26 -10.41
N ALA A 41 38.24 -59.32 -11.30
CA ALA A 41 38.43 -59.44 -12.74
C ALA A 41 38.49 -58.07 -13.44
N ARG A 42 39.36 -57.97 -14.44
CA ARG A 42 39.68 -56.81 -15.28
C ARG A 42 38.72 -56.72 -16.50
N ARG A 43 38.31 -55.48 -16.88
CA ARG A 43 37.99 -54.85 -18.22
C ARG A 43 37.19 -55.65 -19.28
N PRO A 44 36.41 -55.06 -20.24
CA PRO A 44 36.58 -53.75 -20.90
C PRO A 44 35.28 -52.97 -21.25
N LEU A 45 35.45 -51.82 -21.94
CA LEU A 45 34.41 -51.01 -22.59
C LEU A 45 33.53 -51.82 -23.56
N ALA A 46 32.23 -51.52 -23.60
CA ALA A 46 31.42 -51.56 -24.82
C ALA A 46 30.19 -50.64 -24.70
N VAL A 47 29.92 -49.96 -25.81
CA VAL A 47 28.97 -48.87 -26.03
C VAL A 47 27.52 -49.36 -25.95
N ALA A 48 26.65 -48.57 -25.33
CA ALA A 48 25.20 -48.63 -25.56
C ALA A 48 24.66 -47.20 -25.70
N LEU A 49 24.20 -46.91 -26.93
CA LEU A 49 23.45 -45.73 -27.32
C LEU A 49 22.22 -45.57 -26.43
N LEU A 50 22.15 -44.47 -25.67
CA LEU A 50 20.88 -43.95 -25.18
C LEU A 50 20.65 -42.58 -25.84
N ALA A 51 19.70 -42.54 -26.76
CA ALA A 51 19.12 -41.32 -27.29
C ALA A 51 18.43 -40.58 -26.13
N ALA A 52 19.04 -39.48 -25.68
CA ALA A 52 18.38 -38.54 -24.79
C ALA A 52 17.41 -37.70 -25.63
N ALA A 53 16.12 -38.02 -25.56
CA ALA A 53 15.07 -37.12 -25.98
C ALA A 53 15.12 -35.86 -25.10
N LEU A 54 15.65 -34.76 -25.62
CA LEU A 54 15.40 -33.43 -25.08
C LEU A 54 13.92 -33.12 -25.36
N THR A 55 13.07 -33.36 -24.37
CA THR A 55 11.81 -32.64 -24.30
C THR A 55 12.14 -31.18 -23.99
N ALA A 56 12.01 -30.35 -25.02
CA ALA A 56 11.88 -28.91 -24.85
C ALA A 56 10.65 -28.68 -23.96
N ALA A 57 10.87 -28.33 -22.69
CA ALA A 57 9.83 -27.71 -21.89
C ALA A 57 9.59 -26.31 -22.48
N PRO A 58 8.42 -26.03 -23.07
CA PRO A 58 8.09 -24.69 -23.50
C PRO A 58 7.80 -23.85 -22.26
N GLY A 59 8.45 -22.68 -22.19
CA GLY A 59 7.97 -21.53 -21.45
C GLY A 59 7.89 -21.69 -19.94
N ALA A 60 8.88 -21.13 -19.23
CA ALA A 60 8.55 -20.41 -18.02
C ALA A 60 7.54 -19.33 -18.41
N THR A 61 6.25 -19.63 -18.27
CA THR A 61 5.22 -18.61 -18.20
C THR A 61 5.63 -17.71 -17.06
N ALA A 62 6.05 -16.48 -17.37
CA ALA A 62 5.95 -15.38 -16.43
C ALA A 62 4.55 -15.50 -15.82
N ALA A 63 4.48 -15.67 -14.50
CA ALA A 63 3.22 -15.54 -13.80
C ALA A 63 2.71 -14.14 -14.15
N ALA A 64 1.78 -14.06 -15.09
CA ALA A 64 0.92 -12.92 -15.19
C ALA A 64 0.24 -12.88 -13.83
N ASP A 65 0.55 -11.83 -13.05
CA ASP A 65 -0.22 -11.50 -11.86
C ASP A 65 -1.68 -11.46 -12.31
N THR A 66 -2.44 -12.51 -11.99
CA THR A 66 -3.88 -12.48 -12.12
C THR A 66 -4.34 -11.49 -11.07
N ASP A 67 -4.63 -10.26 -11.50
CA ASP A 67 -5.33 -9.28 -10.70
C ASP A 67 -6.56 -10.00 -10.07
N PRO A 68 -6.74 -9.95 -8.74
CA PRO A 68 -7.87 -10.58 -8.10
C PRO A 68 -9.16 -9.98 -8.66
N VAL A 69 -9.93 -10.80 -9.36
CA VAL A 69 -11.29 -10.48 -9.82
C VAL A 69 -12.11 -10.01 -8.62
N GLY A 70 -12.49 -8.73 -8.63
CA GLY A 70 -13.36 -8.11 -7.63
C GLY A 70 -12.70 -7.12 -6.66
N GLY A 71 -11.38 -6.94 -6.70
CA GLY A 71 -10.70 -5.86 -5.98
C GLY A 71 -10.63 -4.58 -6.83
N ARG A 72 -10.83 -3.40 -6.21
CA ARG A 72 -10.48 -2.12 -6.87
C ARG A 72 -8.99 -2.18 -7.24
N PRO A 73 -8.59 -1.89 -8.50
CA PRO A 73 -7.18 -1.84 -8.86
C PRO A 73 -6.42 -0.94 -7.89
N ALA A 74 -5.18 -1.31 -7.55
CA ALA A 74 -4.38 -0.49 -6.64
C ALA A 74 -4.26 0.94 -7.21
N GLU A 75 -4.75 1.91 -6.44
CA GLU A 75 -4.71 3.34 -6.76
C GLU A 75 -3.60 4.02 -5.95
N GLY A 76 -2.80 4.85 -6.62
CA GLY A 76 -1.72 5.60 -6.02
C GLY A 76 -0.36 4.93 -6.22
N ALA A 77 0.51 5.05 -5.22
CA ALA A 77 1.86 4.49 -5.28
C ALA A 77 1.90 3.04 -4.78
N SER A 78 2.78 2.24 -5.38
CA SER A 78 3.17 0.91 -4.88
C SER A 78 4.64 0.96 -4.46
N ALA A 79 5.00 0.31 -3.36
CA ALA A 79 6.34 0.37 -2.83
C ALA A 79 6.79 -0.94 -2.20
N VAL A 80 8.10 -1.18 -2.19
CA VAL A 80 8.73 -2.30 -1.50
C VAL A 80 9.41 -1.79 -0.24
N LEU A 81 9.19 -2.47 0.89
CA LEU A 81 9.80 -2.11 2.16
C LEU A 81 11.29 -2.47 2.17
N ASP A 82 12.17 -1.46 2.28
CA ASP A 82 13.61 -1.65 2.36
C ASP A 82 14.09 -1.95 3.78
N GLY A 83 13.27 -1.64 4.77
CA GLY A 83 13.48 -1.96 6.18
C GLY A 83 13.64 -0.73 7.06
N LEU A 84 13.88 -0.99 8.34
CA LEU A 84 14.04 0.03 9.37
C LEU A 84 15.41 0.72 9.23
N LYS A 85 15.43 2.05 9.19
CA LYS A 85 16.65 2.84 8.93
C LYS A 85 17.12 3.66 10.13
N THR A 86 16.21 4.40 10.75
CA THR A 86 16.51 5.30 11.87
C THR A 86 15.63 4.89 13.03
N TYR A 87 16.22 4.30 14.07
CA TYR A 87 15.45 3.71 15.14
C TYR A 87 16.19 3.70 16.48
N GLY A 88 15.39 3.77 17.54
CA GLY A 88 15.80 3.44 18.90
C GLY A 88 15.12 2.14 19.35
N GLN A 89 15.03 1.97 20.67
CA GLN A 89 14.34 0.84 21.28
C GLN A 89 13.09 1.32 22.04
N ALA A 90 12.08 0.47 22.08
CA ALA A 90 10.90 0.62 22.91
C ALA A 90 10.71 -0.63 23.78
N VAL A 91 10.11 -0.45 24.94
CA VAL A 91 9.78 -1.49 25.90
C VAL A 91 8.29 -1.75 25.83
N LEU A 92 7.91 -2.91 25.31
CA LEU A 92 6.54 -3.38 25.26
C LEU A 92 6.25 -4.25 26.49
N ARG A 93 5.20 -3.92 27.24
CA ARG A 93 4.75 -4.67 28.41
C ARG A 93 3.52 -5.50 28.04
N GLY A 94 3.66 -6.82 27.93
CA GLY A 94 2.54 -7.72 27.64
C GLY A 94 1.55 -7.79 28.81
N GLY A 95 0.28 -8.08 28.51
CA GLY A 95 -0.75 -8.29 29.53
C GLY A 95 -0.51 -9.50 30.44
N ASP A 96 0.38 -10.40 30.03
CA ASP A 96 0.88 -11.55 30.79
C ASP A 96 2.04 -11.20 31.74
N GLY A 97 2.44 -9.93 31.81
CA GLY A 97 3.59 -9.46 32.58
C GLY A 97 4.93 -9.63 31.85
N SER A 98 4.94 -10.09 30.60
CA SER A 98 6.16 -10.14 29.79
C SER A 98 6.65 -8.73 29.47
N VAL A 99 7.97 -8.56 29.41
CA VAL A 99 8.61 -7.30 29.01
C VAL A 99 9.55 -7.59 27.87
N ARG A 100 9.34 -6.93 26.73
CA ARG A 100 10.13 -7.13 25.51
C ARG A 100 10.68 -5.80 25.02
N GLN A 101 11.95 -5.80 24.64
CA GLN A 101 12.51 -4.69 23.86
C GLN A 101 12.27 -4.94 22.37
N ILE A 102 11.72 -3.94 21.70
CA ILE A 102 11.42 -3.97 20.27
C ILE A 102 11.99 -2.72 19.61
N PRO A 103 12.51 -2.82 18.37
CA PRO A 103 12.99 -1.65 17.66
C PRO A 103 11.82 -0.72 17.30
N ALA A 104 12.01 0.58 17.46
CA ALA A 104 11.00 1.59 17.21
C ALA A 104 11.60 2.74 16.38
N GLY A 105 11.03 3.00 15.21
CA GLY A 105 11.50 4.11 14.38
C GLY A 105 11.04 4.05 12.93
N LEU A 106 11.79 4.78 12.11
CA LEU A 106 11.46 5.13 10.74
C LEU A 106 11.97 4.07 9.75
N TYR A 107 11.06 3.56 8.95
CA TYR A 107 11.31 2.68 7.82
C TYR A 107 11.48 3.47 6.54
N GLU A 108 12.17 2.87 5.58
CA GLU A 108 12.24 3.36 4.21
C GLU A 108 11.60 2.36 3.26
N MET A 109 10.90 2.88 2.25
CA MET A 109 10.30 2.10 1.18
C MET A 109 10.72 2.70 -0.17
N ARG A 110 10.93 1.83 -1.16
CA ARG A 110 11.22 2.22 -2.54
C ARG A 110 9.98 2.10 -3.39
N VAL A 111 9.59 3.19 -4.05
CA VAL A 111 8.39 3.22 -4.88
C VAL A 111 8.68 2.58 -6.25
N ASP A 112 7.75 1.75 -6.73
CA ASP A 112 7.81 1.19 -8.08
C ASP A 112 7.73 2.32 -9.11
N GLY A 113 8.68 2.36 -10.04
CA GLY A 113 8.77 3.45 -11.02
C GLY A 113 9.50 4.70 -10.53
N GLY A 114 10.03 4.69 -9.31
CA GLY A 114 10.93 5.72 -8.78
C GLY A 114 10.34 6.52 -7.63
N GLY A 115 11.22 7.01 -6.76
CA GLY A 115 10.87 7.69 -5.51
C GLY A 115 11.07 6.81 -4.28
N THR A 116 10.94 7.44 -3.12
CA THR A 116 11.14 6.83 -1.79
C THR A 116 10.13 7.38 -0.81
N LEU A 117 9.73 6.53 0.12
CA LEU A 117 8.85 6.87 1.23
C LEU A 117 9.58 6.60 2.55
N GLN A 118 9.31 7.45 3.52
CA GLN A 118 9.66 7.25 4.92
C GLN A 118 8.37 6.93 5.67
N THR A 119 8.34 5.84 6.43
CA THR A 119 7.11 5.35 7.08
C THR A 119 7.33 4.89 8.51
N TYR A 120 6.26 4.89 9.30
CA TYR A 120 6.20 4.22 10.60
C TYR A 120 5.26 3.01 10.53
N GLY A 121 5.50 2.01 11.38
CA GLY A 121 4.59 0.88 11.52
C GLY A 121 3.35 1.30 12.32
N VAL A 122 2.15 0.95 11.84
CA VAL A 122 0.90 1.36 12.50
C VAL A 122 0.59 0.48 13.72
N GLY A 123 0.82 -0.84 13.66
CA GLY A 123 0.54 -1.76 14.77
C GLY A 123 1.81 -2.24 15.47
N VAL A 124 1.75 -2.42 16.80
CA VAL A 124 2.90 -2.89 17.59
C VAL A 124 3.22 -4.38 17.39
N GLU A 125 2.21 -5.18 17.06
CA GLU A 125 2.34 -6.63 16.84
C GLU A 125 2.72 -6.99 15.39
N GLY A 126 2.57 -6.02 14.48
CA GLY A 126 2.84 -6.20 13.07
C GLY A 126 4.32 -6.12 12.77
N ASN A 127 5.00 -7.27 12.71
CA ASN A 127 6.35 -7.30 12.15
C ASN A 127 6.30 -6.89 10.68
N ALA A 128 6.91 -5.75 10.36
CA ALA A 128 7.10 -5.31 8.99
C ALA A 128 8.00 -6.33 8.27
N GLN A 129 7.62 -6.75 7.07
CA GLN A 129 8.40 -7.74 6.31
C GLN A 129 9.26 -7.02 5.29
N PRO A 130 10.60 -7.03 5.44
CA PRO A 130 11.49 -6.52 4.42
C PRO A 130 11.19 -7.20 3.08
N GLN A 131 11.32 -6.45 1.99
CA GLN A 131 11.07 -6.91 0.63
C GLN A 131 9.62 -7.27 0.29
N ALA A 132 8.68 -7.12 1.23
CA ALA A 132 7.26 -7.22 0.90
C ALA A 132 6.80 -6.00 0.10
N ARG A 133 5.90 -6.26 -0.86
CA ARG A 133 5.22 -5.24 -1.65
C ARG A 133 4.02 -4.69 -0.87
N TYR A 134 3.88 -3.37 -0.90
CA TYR A 134 2.81 -2.63 -0.27
C TYR A 134 2.16 -1.70 -1.29
N THR A 135 0.87 -1.49 -1.17
CA THR A 135 0.10 -0.58 -2.01
C THR A 135 -0.50 0.53 -1.16
N GLU A 136 -0.52 1.75 -1.71
CA GLU A 136 -1.24 2.87 -1.11
C GLU A 136 -2.72 2.53 -0.92
N GLY A 137 -3.26 2.94 0.21
CA GLY A 137 -4.64 2.71 0.59
C GLY A 137 -5.11 3.71 1.64
N GLY A 138 -6.38 3.61 1.99
CA GLY A 138 -6.95 4.43 3.05
C GLY A 138 -6.77 3.85 4.44
N TRP A 139 -7.15 4.61 5.46
CA TRP A 139 -7.08 4.15 6.86
C TRP A 139 -7.90 2.87 7.10
N SER A 140 -9.01 2.71 6.37
CA SER A 140 -9.87 1.53 6.41
C SER A 140 -9.18 0.20 6.08
N GLY A 141 -8.02 0.22 5.41
CA GLY A 141 -7.25 -0.98 5.09
C GLY A 141 -6.30 -1.46 6.21
N SER A 142 -6.31 -0.78 7.36
CA SER A 142 -5.38 -0.99 8.48
C SER A 142 -6.09 -1.06 9.82
N VAL A 143 -5.31 -1.19 10.90
CA VAL A 143 -5.83 -1.08 12.28
C VAL A 143 -6.38 0.32 12.62
N LEU A 144 -6.20 1.32 11.76
CA LEU A 144 -6.83 2.64 11.88
C LEU A 144 -8.30 2.66 11.46
N ALA A 145 -8.81 1.57 10.87
CA ALA A 145 -10.20 1.47 10.46
C ALA A 145 -11.14 1.67 11.67
N GLY A 146 -11.93 2.76 11.65
CA GLY A 146 -12.84 3.09 12.75
C GLY A 146 -12.16 3.56 14.03
N ASN A 147 -10.83 3.74 14.04
CA ASN A 147 -10.12 4.31 15.18
C ASN A 147 -10.35 5.83 15.22
N GLY A 148 -10.99 6.32 16.28
CA GLY A 148 -11.23 7.75 16.52
C GLY A 148 -9.97 8.58 16.65
N GLU A 149 -8.81 7.98 16.93
CA GLU A 149 -7.52 8.63 17.12
C GLU A 149 -6.68 8.70 15.84
N ALA A 150 -7.14 8.14 14.72
CA ALA A 150 -6.38 8.10 13.46
C ALA A 150 -5.96 9.51 12.97
N GLY A 151 -6.82 10.51 13.18
CA GLY A 151 -6.49 11.90 12.85
C GLY A 151 -5.39 12.49 13.71
N ARG A 152 -5.24 12.03 14.96
CA ARG A 152 -4.17 12.44 15.87
C ARG A 152 -2.83 11.87 15.45
N ILE A 153 -2.81 10.64 14.92
CA ILE A 153 -1.61 10.03 14.35
C ILE A 153 -1.12 10.86 13.16
N ARG A 154 -2.02 11.30 12.28
CA ARG A 154 -1.65 12.21 11.19
C ARG A 154 -1.02 13.50 11.72
N TRP A 155 -1.59 14.09 12.77
CA TRP A 155 -1.00 15.28 13.40
C TRP A 155 0.41 15.01 13.90
N VAL A 156 0.63 13.88 14.58
CA VAL A 156 1.96 13.46 15.07
C VAL A 156 2.97 13.38 13.93
N LEU A 157 2.58 12.78 12.79
CA LEU A 157 3.44 12.66 11.63
C LEU A 157 3.83 14.02 11.02
N GLU A 158 2.91 14.99 11.01
CA GLU A 158 3.17 16.35 10.52
C GLU A 158 3.98 17.22 11.51
N HIS A 159 3.93 16.90 12.81
CA HIS A 159 4.53 17.69 13.91
C HIS A 159 5.68 16.98 14.63
N SER A 160 6.30 16.00 13.99
CA SER A 160 7.45 15.28 14.53
C SER A 160 8.43 14.87 13.42
N TYR A 161 9.48 14.15 13.79
CA TYR A 161 10.47 13.61 12.87
C TYR A 161 9.83 12.59 11.90
N PRO A 162 10.10 12.65 10.58
CA PRO A 162 11.09 13.49 9.89
C PRO A 162 10.51 14.77 9.25
N GLN A 163 9.26 15.14 9.49
CA GLN A 163 8.69 16.38 8.94
C GLN A 163 9.30 17.60 9.64
N LEU A 164 9.37 17.56 10.97
CA LEU A 164 10.12 18.51 11.78
C LEU A 164 11.48 17.92 12.12
N ASN A 165 12.51 18.33 11.38
CA ASN A 165 13.90 17.88 11.59
C ASN A 165 14.71 18.83 12.49
N ASP A 166 14.10 19.88 13.02
CA ASP A 166 14.69 20.69 14.08
C ASP A 166 14.57 19.95 15.43
N LEU A 167 15.54 19.07 15.68
CA LEU A 167 15.54 18.22 16.88
C LEU A 167 15.69 19.02 18.17
N ALA A 168 16.36 20.17 18.13
CA ALA A 168 16.50 21.04 19.29
C ALA A 168 15.16 21.71 19.62
N GLY A 169 14.47 22.26 18.61
CA GLY A 169 13.13 22.83 18.80
C GLY A 169 12.10 21.78 19.26
N LEU A 170 12.16 20.56 18.71
CA LEU A 170 11.31 19.45 19.18
C LEU A 170 11.60 19.05 20.63
N ALA A 171 12.88 18.99 21.00
CA ALA A 171 13.29 18.69 22.36
C ALA A 171 12.74 19.73 23.36
N ASP A 172 12.94 21.01 23.05
CA ASP A 172 12.46 22.11 23.88
C ASP A 172 10.94 22.07 24.05
N ALA A 173 10.20 21.83 22.96
CA ALA A 173 8.74 21.72 23.00
C ALA A 173 8.26 20.53 23.85
N ALA A 174 8.98 19.41 23.79
CA ALA A 174 8.68 18.21 24.57
C ALA A 174 9.11 18.30 26.04
N GLY A 175 9.91 19.31 26.43
CA GLY A 175 10.60 19.34 27.72
C GLY A 175 11.65 18.23 27.85
N ALA A 176 12.17 17.76 26.72
CA ALA A 176 13.23 16.79 26.63
C ALA A 176 14.60 17.47 26.68
N GLY A 177 15.63 16.71 27.05
CA GLY A 177 17.02 17.03 26.80
C GLY A 177 17.37 16.85 25.32
N THR A 178 18.59 16.45 25.00
CA THR A 178 19.00 16.32 23.60
C THR A 178 18.29 15.16 22.90
N LEU A 179 17.61 15.46 21.78
CA LEU A 179 17.09 14.46 20.86
C LEU A 179 18.08 14.19 19.72
N THR A 180 18.27 12.91 19.38
CA THR A 180 18.91 12.47 18.14
C THR A 180 17.85 12.06 17.12
N ALA A 181 18.24 11.78 15.88
CA ALA A 181 17.30 11.28 14.87
C ALA A 181 16.68 9.94 15.30
N GLU A 182 17.47 9.07 15.92
CA GLU A 182 17.03 7.77 16.45
C GLU A 182 16.06 7.92 17.62
N SER A 183 16.36 8.79 18.60
CA SER A 183 15.46 8.99 19.75
C SER A 183 14.19 9.73 19.34
N ALA A 184 14.26 10.68 18.42
CA ALA A 184 13.08 11.33 17.84
C ALA A 184 12.20 10.36 17.04
N ALA A 185 12.81 9.49 16.21
CA ALA A 185 12.08 8.45 15.49
C ALA A 185 11.42 7.45 16.44
N ALA A 186 12.13 7.02 17.50
CA ALA A 186 11.57 6.12 18.51
C ALA A 186 10.40 6.74 19.27
N GLY A 187 10.54 7.98 19.76
CA GLY A 187 9.47 8.69 20.46
C GLY A 187 8.24 8.90 19.58
N THR A 188 8.45 9.22 18.30
CA THR A 188 7.37 9.33 17.31
C THR A 188 6.66 7.98 17.10
N GLN A 189 7.41 6.89 16.90
CA GLN A 189 6.85 5.56 16.72
C GLN A 189 6.04 5.08 17.94
N VAL A 190 6.52 5.37 19.16
CA VAL A 190 5.83 5.05 20.42
C VAL A 190 4.51 5.83 20.53
N ALA A 191 4.50 7.14 20.23
CA ALA A 191 3.27 7.93 20.21
C ALA A 191 2.24 7.37 19.20
N ILE A 192 2.70 6.93 18.02
CA ILE A 192 1.84 6.32 17.00
C ILE A 192 1.20 5.04 17.53
N TRP A 193 1.97 4.11 18.10
CA TRP A 193 1.41 2.87 18.66
C TRP A 193 0.39 3.15 19.75
N ARG A 194 0.70 4.04 20.71
CA ARG A 194 -0.24 4.43 21.77
C ARG A 194 -1.57 4.96 21.24
N LEU A 195 -1.57 5.69 20.12
CA LEU A 195 -2.78 6.21 19.49
C LEU A 195 -3.47 5.16 18.59
N ALA A 196 -2.72 4.26 17.96
CA ALA A 196 -3.23 3.31 16.98
C ALA A 196 -3.95 2.11 17.63
N ASP A 197 -3.35 1.52 18.66
CA ASP A 197 -3.84 0.30 19.30
C ASP A 197 -3.86 0.38 20.84
N GLY A 198 -3.50 1.54 21.41
CA GLY A 198 -3.44 1.71 22.87
C GLY A 198 -2.32 0.87 23.50
N ALA A 199 -1.29 0.51 22.75
CA ALA A 199 -0.24 -0.39 23.22
C ALA A 199 0.39 0.09 24.55
N PRO A 200 0.59 -0.81 25.51
CA PRO A 200 1.38 -0.57 26.73
C PRO A 200 2.88 -0.54 26.39
N VAL A 201 3.31 0.52 25.71
CA VAL A 201 4.67 0.69 25.20
C VAL A 201 5.28 2.01 25.66
N GLU A 202 6.56 1.96 26.03
CA GLU A 202 7.40 3.09 26.44
C GLU A 202 8.64 3.14 25.56
N ALA A 203 9.18 4.31 25.28
CA ALA A 203 10.50 4.41 24.69
C ALA A 203 11.57 4.01 25.73
N ALA A 204 12.59 3.27 25.30
CA ALA A 204 13.69 2.89 26.19
C ALA A 204 14.59 4.09 26.56
N ASP A 205 14.65 5.09 25.67
CA ASP A 205 15.32 6.37 25.90
C ASP A 205 14.36 7.33 26.63
N PRO A 206 14.71 7.86 27.81
CA PRO A 206 13.88 8.79 28.56
C PRO A 206 13.52 10.07 27.81
N GLU A 207 14.38 10.57 26.92
CA GLU A 207 14.12 11.78 26.14
C GLU A 207 13.17 11.49 24.96
N ALA A 208 13.30 10.32 24.34
CA ALA A 208 12.31 9.82 23.38
C ALA A 208 10.93 9.62 24.04
N GLU A 209 10.91 9.15 25.28
CA GLU A 209 9.68 8.95 26.05
C GLU A 209 8.96 10.28 26.31
N LYS A 210 9.67 11.32 26.74
CA LYS A 210 9.10 12.67 26.88
C LYS A 210 8.55 13.22 25.58
N LEU A 211 9.24 12.97 24.45
CA LEU A 211 8.73 13.33 23.14
C LEU A 211 7.43 12.58 22.81
N ALA A 212 7.38 11.27 23.04
CA ALA A 212 6.17 10.46 22.80
C ALA A 212 4.97 10.98 23.60
N ASP A 213 5.22 11.29 24.86
CA ASP A 213 4.29 11.88 25.81
C ASP A 213 3.77 13.25 25.36
N TYR A 214 4.67 14.13 24.91
CA TYR A 214 4.33 15.44 24.37
C TYR A 214 3.44 15.30 23.13
N LEU A 215 3.84 14.47 22.17
CA LEU A 215 3.12 14.24 20.92
C LEU A 215 1.71 13.70 21.19
N GLN A 216 1.59 12.69 22.05
CA GLN A 216 0.29 12.12 22.41
C GLN A 216 -0.61 13.12 23.11
N ARG A 217 -0.07 14.03 23.95
CA ARG A 217 -0.88 15.07 24.60
C ARG A 217 -1.33 16.16 23.64
N GLN A 218 -0.46 16.63 22.75
CA GLN A 218 -0.74 17.76 21.86
C GLN A 218 -1.53 17.39 20.61
N ALA A 219 -1.54 16.10 20.23
CA ALA A 219 -2.09 15.70 18.93
C ALA A 219 -3.56 16.10 18.75
N GLY A 220 -3.80 16.92 17.72
CA GLY A 220 -5.12 17.34 17.28
C GLY A 220 -5.70 16.42 16.20
N GLN A 221 -7.01 16.51 15.96
CA GLN A 221 -7.67 15.72 14.92
C GLN A 221 -7.47 16.33 13.54
N LEU A 222 -6.96 15.53 12.60
CA LEU A 222 -6.85 15.87 11.19
C LEU A 222 -7.63 14.86 10.33
N PRO A 223 -8.20 15.26 9.18
CA PRO A 223 -8.90 14.33 8.30
C PRO A 223 -7.93 13.34 7.64
N GLU A 224 -8.45 12.25 7.10
CA GLU A 224 -7.65 11.37 6.23
C GLU A 224 -7.14 12.14 5.01
N PRO A 225 -5.84 12.05 4.67
CA PRO A 225 -5.32 12.71 3.48
C PRO A 225 -5.78 11.97 2.20
N PRO A 226 -6.01 12.70 1.09
CA PRO A 226 -6.43 12.09 -0.17
C PRO A 226 -5.32 11.22 -0.77
N ALA A 227 -5.69 10.29 -1.65
CA ALA A 227 -4.71 9.49 -2.40
C ALA A 227 -3.78 10.36 -3.25
N SER A 228 -2.55 9.87 -3.47
CA SER A 228 -1.56 10.55 -4.32
C SER A 228 -2.05 10.71 -5.77
N LEU A 229 -2.69 9.67 -6.30
CA LEU A 229 -3.37 9.64 -7.59
C LEU A 229 -4.55 8.65 -7.51
N ALA A 230 -5.74 9.10 -7.88
CA ALA A 230 -6.95 8.27 -7.94
C ALA A 230 -7.86 8.68 -9.10
N LEU A 231 -8.72 7.75 -9.51
CA LEU A 231 -9.78 7.98 -10.49
C LEU A 231 -11.13 7.68 -9.85
N ASP A 232 -12.05 8.64 -9.93
CA ASP A 232 -13.32 8.57 -9.22
C ASP A 232 -14.53 8.94 -10.11
N PRO A 233 -15.49 8.02 -10.34
CA PRO A 233 -15.45 6.62 -9.91
C PRO A 233 -14.37 5.81 -10.66
N GLY A 234 -13.84 4.77 -10.03
CA GLY A 234 -12.88 3.86 -10.68
C GLY A 234 -13.51 2.96 -11.76
N HIS A 235 -14.84 2.94 -11.85
CA HIS A 235 -15.56 2.19 -12.87
C HIS A 235 -16.86 2.93 -13.24
N VAL A 236 -17.13 3.03 -14.55
CA VAL A 236 -18.38 3.54 -15.13
C VAL A 236 -19.05 2.51 -16.03
N THR A 237 -20.38 2.55 -16.09
CA THR A 237 -21.17 1.62 -16.92
C THR A 237 -22.17 2.39 -17.77
N GLY A 238 -22.45 1.93 -18.99
CA GLY A 238 -23.55 2.44 -19.79
C GLY A 238 -23.59 1.85 -21.21
N PRO A 239 -24.44 2.42 -22.09
CA PRO A 239 -24.63 1.90 -23.44
C PRO A 239 -23.49 2.28 -24.40
N VAL A 240 -23.29 1.46 -25.43
CA VAL A 240 -22.44 1.78 -26.58
C VAL A 240 -23.03 2.92 -27.42
N GLY A 241 -22.22 3.54 -28.26
CA GLY A 241 -22.63 4.68 -29.10
C GLY A 241 -22.73 6.00 -28.34
N GLY A 242 -22.15 6.06 -27.14
CA GLY A 242 -22.14 7.24 -26.27
C GLY A 242 -20.84 7.39 -25.49
N ARG A 243 -20.85 8.35 -24.56
CA ARG A 243 -19.73 8.63 -23.65
C ARG A 243 -20.07 8.12 -22.25
N LEU A 244 -19.25 7.21 -21.73
CA LEU A 244 -19.36 6.66 -20.38
C LEU A 244 -18.49 7.47 -19.43
N GLY A 245 -19.08 8.03 -18.38
CA GLY A 245 -18.39 8.98 -17.49
C GLY A 245 -19.35 9.95 -16.81
N PRO A 246 -18.81 10.96 -16.11
CA PRO A 246 -17.38 11.29 -16.01
C PRO A 246 -16.62 10.40 -15.01
N VAL A 247 -15.35 10.12 -15.31
CA VAL A 247 -14.33 9.67 -14.35
C VAL A 247 -13.43 10.86 -14.02
N THR A 248 -13.32 11.24 -12.75
CA THR A 248 -12.56 12.41 -12.31
C THR A 248 -11.15 12.04 -11.88
N VAL A 249 -10.14 12.71 -12.41
CA VAL A 249 -8.75 12.59 -11.98
C VAL A 249 -8.54 13.34 -10.67
N ARG A 250 -8.04 12.66 -9.64
CA ARG A 250 -7.65 13.25 -8.35
C ARG A 250 -6.16 13.06 -8.15
N THR A 251 -5.39 14.14 -8.04
CA THR A 251 -3.93 14.02 -7.88
C THR A 251 -3.27 15.26 -7.28
N GLY A 252 -2.14 15.06 -6.62
CA GLY A 252 -1.20 16.14 -6.25
C GLY A 252 -0.22 16.55 -7.36
N ALA A 253 -0.16 15.80 -8.46
CA ALA A 253 0.72 16.10 -9.59
C ALA A 253 0.26 17.34 -10.37
N ARG A 254 1.22 18.07 -10.96
CA ARG A 254 0.90 19.19 -11.88
C ARG A 254 0.20 18.72 -13.15
N SER A 255 0.61 17.56 -13.65
CA SER A 255 0.05 16.90 -14.83
C SER A 255 0.31 15.41 -14.74
N VAL A 256 -0.60 14.63 -15.30
CA VAL A 256 -0.50 13.16 -15.42
C VAL A 256 -0.71 12.77 -16.87
N SER A 257 -0.12 11.65 -17.29
CA SER A 257 -0.38 11.05 -18.60
C SER A 257 -1.61 10.16 -18.52
N VAL A 258 -2.40 10.15 -19.59
CA VAL A 258 -3.60 9.35 -19.75
C VAL A 258 -3.35 8.37 -20.89
N VAL A 259 -3.39 7.08 -20.58
CA VAL A 259 -3.04 6.01 -21.53
C VAL A 259 -4.19 5.00 -21.56
N PRO A 260 -5.01 4.98 -22.63
CA PRO A 260 -5.95 3.90 -22.86
C PRO A 260 -5.20 2.58 -23.06
N ASP A 261 -5.71 1.49 -22.51
CA ASP A 261 -5.07 0.18 -22.67
C ASP A 261 -5.29 -0.36 -24.10
N ALA A 262 -4.47 -1.34 -24.50
CA ALA A 262 -4.45 -1.85 -25.88
C ALA A 262 -5.81 -2.38 -26.36
N ASP A 263 -6.57 -3.02 -25.47
CA ASP A 263 -7.92 -3.54 -25.76
C ASP A 263 -8.90 -2.40 -26.06
N ALA A 264 -8.79 -1.28 -25.34
CA ALA A 264 -9.59 -0.09 -25.60
C ALA A 264 -9.31 0.45 -27.02
N LEU A 265 -8.03 0.53 -27.39
CA LEU A 265 -7.61 0.99 -28.71
C LEU A 265 -8.06 0.03 -29.82
N ALA A 266 -8.00 -1.28 -29.60
CA ALA A 266 -8.44 -2.30 -30.55
C ALA A 266 -9.95 -2.24 -30.83
N LEU A 267 -10.75 -1.89 -29.82
CA LEU A 267 -12.21 -1.69 -29.94
C LEU A 267 -12.61 -0.29 -30.44
N GLY A 268 -11.63 0.57 -30.75
CA GLY A 268 -11.86 1.95 -31.20
C GLY A 268 -12.37 2.89 -30.11
N VAL A 269 -12.24 2.49 -28.84
CA VAL A 269 -12.64 3.30 -27.68
C VAL A 269 -11.64 4.43 -27.49
N ARG A 270 -12.15 5.66 -27.39
CA ARG A 270 -11.33 6.85 -27.11
C ARG A 270 -11.55 7.34 -25.69
N VAL A 271 -10.49 7.86 -25.06
CA VAL A 271 -10.59 8.60 -23.82
C VAL A 271 -10.58 10.09 -24.14
N VAL A 272 -11.66 10.78 -23.79
CA VAL A 272 -11.92 12.16 -24.21
C VAL A 272 -12.34 13.05 -23.04
N ASP A 273 -12.28 14.37 -23.25
CA ASP A 273 -12.85 15.36 -22.35
C ASP A 273 -14.37 15.53 -22.55
N ALA A 274 -14.97 16.48 -21.82
CA ALA A 274 -16.40 16.79 -21.93
C ALA A 274 -16.80 17.28 -23.33
N GLU A 275 -15.87 17.88 -24.07
CA GLU A 275 -16.06 18.37 -25.43
C GLU A 275 -15.87 17.27 -26.48
N GLY A 276 -15.24 16.15 -26.13
CA GLY A 276 -14.95 15.03 -27.05
C GLY A 276 -13.57 15.06 -27.66
N ARG A 277 -12.67 15.90 -27.14
CA ARG A 277 -11.28 15.95 -27.59
C ARG A 277 -10.50 14.84 -26.92
N PRO A 278 -9.63 14.10 -27.64
CA PRO A 278 -8.75 13.10 -27.06
C PRO A 278 -7.89 13.69 -25.93
N LEU A 279 -7.75 12.93 -24.84
CA LEU A 279 -6.91 13.31 -23.70
C LEU A 279 -5.68 12.42 -23.61
N GLU A 280 -4.50 13.01 -23.82
CA GLU A 280 -3.21 12.37 -23.54
C GLU A 280 -2.64 12.79 -22.18
N THR A 281 -3.10 13.94 -21.67
CA THR A 281 -2.69 14.49 -20.38
C THR A 281 -3.91 15.00 -19.61
N ALA A 282 -3.80 14.97 -18.28
CA ALA A 282 -4.84 15.47 -17.39
C ALA A 282 -4.22 16.16 -16.16
N GLY A 283 -5.01 17.01 -15.51
CA GLY A 283 -4.69 17.61 -14.22
C GLY A 283 -5.68 17.18 -13.15
N ASN A 284 -5.45 17.65 -11.93
CA ASN A 284 -6.42 17.45 -10.85
C ASN A 284 -7.78 18.07 -11.19
N GLY A 285 -8.84 17.28 -11.09
CA GLY A 285 -10.21 17.68 -11.42
C GLY A 285 -10.62 17.48 -12.88
N THR A 286 -9.71 17.06 -13.77
CA THR A 286 -10.07 16.72 -15.15
C THR A 286 -11.09 15.58 -15.17
N ARG A 287 -12.13 15.72 -16.01
CA ARG A 287 -13.16 14.71 -16.24
C ARG A 287 -12.85 13.95 -17.53
N LEU A 288 -12.66 12.65 -17.40
CA LEU A 288 -12.43 11.71 -18.49
C LEU A 288 -13.75 11.03 -18.85
N TYR A 289 -13.93 10.74 -20.13
CA TYR A 289 -15.04 9.96 -20.64
C TYR A 289 -14.52 8.90 -21.59
N PHE A 290 -15.10 7.70 -21.52
CA PHE A 290 -14.87 6.65 -22.50
C PHE A 290 -15.89 6.80 -23.61
N GLU A 291 -15.45 7.18 -24.79
CA GLU A 291 -16.28 7.24 -25.99
C GLU A 291 -16.25 5.89 -26.68
N VAL A 292 -17.37 5.16 -26.59
CA VAL A 292 -17.50 3.80 -27.12
C VAL A 292 -18.28 3.86 -28.43
N PRO A 293 -17.70 3.43 -29.57
CA PRO A 293 -18.40 3.42 -30.85
C PRO A 293 -19.72 2.65 -30.81
N ALA A 294 -20.67 3.05 -31.65
CA ALA A 294 -21.91 2.28 -31.82
C ALA A 294 -21.59 0.94 -32.50
N GLY A 295 -22.23 -0.14 -32.04
CA GLY A 295 -22.00 -1.48 -32.57
C GLY A 295 -20.73 -2.17 -32.05
N THR A 296 -19.99 -1.55 -31.12
CA THR A 296 -18.93 -2.25 -30.38
C THR A 296 -19.53 -3.43 -29.61
N PRO A 297 -18.97 -4.64 -29.72
CA PRO A 297 -19.41 -5.78 -28.92
C PRO A 297 -19.32 -5.51 -27.42
N ASP A 298 -20.20 -6.17 -26.67
CA ASP A 298 -20.17 -6.29 -25.22
C ASP A 298 -18.75 -6.50 -24.67
N GLY A 299 -18.33 -5.69 -23.70
CA GLY A 299 -16.95 -5.71 -23.23
C GLY A 299 -16.59 -4.65 -22.19
N THR A 300 -15.28 -4.55 -21.98
CA THR A 300 -14.65 -3.61 -21.04
C THR A 300 -13.50 -2.89 -21.72
N ALA A 301 -13.29 -1.63 -21.37
CA ALA A 301 -12.06 -0.90 -21.69
C ALA A 301 -11.52 -0.25 -20.43
N SER A 302 -10.20 -0.14 -20.35
CA SER A 302 -9.52 0.48 -19.24
C SER A 302 -8.65 1.65 -19.70
N VAL A 303 -8.50 2.63 -18.81
CA VAL A 303 -7.54 3.72 -18.95
C VAL A 303 -6.63 3.71 -17.75
N THR A 304 -5.34 3.80 -18.01
CA THR A 304 -4.31 3.96 -17.01
C THR A 304 -3.87 5.43 -16.97
N VAL A 305 -3.92 6.04 -15.80
CA VAL A 305 -3.37 7.38 -15.54
C VAL A 305 -2.10 7.26 -14.70
N ARG A 306 -1.03 7.96 -15.10
CA ARG A 306 0.28 7.89 -14.42
C ARG A 306 0.89 9.27 -14.23
N GLY A 307 1.64 9.44 -13.16
CA GLY A 307 2.43 10.65 -12.95
C GLY A 307 3.37 10.52 -11.76
N ALA A 308 4.15 11.58 -11.55
CA ALA A 308 5.01 11.71 -10.39
C ALA A 308 4.42 12.75 -9.44
N THR A 309 4.31 12.40 -8.16
CA THR A 309 3.78 13.26 -7.10
C THR A 309 4.35 12.83 -5.75
N LYS A 310 4.27 13.72 -4.76
CA LYS A 310 4.50 13.29 -3.37
C LYS A 310 3.28 12.51 -2.88
N VAL A 311 3.55 11.45 -2.13
CA VAL A 311 2.51 10.76 -1.37
C VAL A 311 2.23 11.56 -0.10
N PRO A 312 0.97 11.94 0.18
CA PRO A 312 0.66 12.75 1.35
C PRO A 312 1.03 12.06 2.68
N VAL A 313 1.50 12.85 3.64
CA VAL A 313 1.77 12.41 5.02
C VAL A 313 0.47 11.92 5.65
N GLY A 314 0.51 10.74 6.29
CA GLY A 314 -0.66 10.08 6.87
C GLY A 314 -1.38 9.09 5.96
N ARG A 315 -0.95 8.93 4.69
CA ARG A 315 -1.42 7.83 3.83
C ARG A 315 -0.92 6.49 4.33
N VAL A 316 -1.74 5.46 4.16
CA VAL A 316 -1.44 4.12 4.62
C VAL A 316 -1.02 3.24 3.45
N PHE A 317 -0.05 2.37 3.70
CA PHE A 317 0.45 1.36 2.80
C PHE A 317 0.20 -0.01 3.41
N THR A 318 -0.41 -0.92 2.66
CA THR A 318 -0.77 -2.26 3.17
C THR A 318 -0.24 -3.36 2.26
N SER A 319 0.13 -4.49 2.85
CA SER A 319 0.56 -5.70 2.13
C SER A 319 -0.52 -6.80 2.21
N GLY A 320 -1.80 -6.43 2.38
CA GLY A 320 -2.92 -7.34 2.63
C GLY A 320 -3.09 -7.82 4.08
N VAL A 321 -2.18 -7.45 5.00
CA VAL A 321 -2.29 -7.73 6.44
C VAL A 321 -2.46 -6.40 7.20
N PRO A 322 -3.66 -6.07 7.71
CA PRO A 322 -3.94 -4.79 8.34
C PRO A 322 -2.99 -4.40 9.49
N ALA A 323 -2.60 -5.37 10.32
CA ALA A 323 -1.69 -5.16 11.45
C ALA A 323 -0.27 -4.75 11.03
N ARG A 324 0.14 -5.04 9.79
CA ARG A 324 1.48 -4.75 9.26
C ARG A 324 1.53 -3.49 8.40
N ALA A 325 0.45 -2.71 8.42
CA ALA A 325 0.34 -1.48 7.66
C ALA A 325 1.44 -0.49 8.05
N GLN A 326 1.90 0.27 7.05
CA GLN A 326 2.85 1.37 7.19
C GLN A 326 2.11 2.68 6.97
N ILE A 327 2.48 3.75 7.67
CA ILE A 327 1.92 5.09 7.48
C ILE A 327 3.01 6.08 7.08
N VAL A 328 2.73 6.87 6.04
CA VAL A 328 3.69 7.79 5.42
C VAL A 328 3.99 8.94 6.36
N ALA A 329 5.28 9.08 6.69
CA ALA A 329 5.84 10.18 7.46
C ALA A 329 6.63 11.16 6.57
N GLY A 330 7.03 10.74 5.38
CA GLY A 330 7.74 11.57 4.40
C GLY A 330 7.79 10.91 3.03
N SER A 331 7.88 11.72 1.97
CA SER A 331 7.87 11.23 0.59
C SER A 331 8.69 12.15 -0.31
N SER A 332 9.56 11.55 -1.13
CA SER A 332 10.11 12.21 -2.31
C SER A 332 9.10 12.18 -3.46
N GLU A 333 9.39 12.88 -4.55
CA GLU A 333 8.55 12.79 -5.75
C GLU A 333 8.56 11.33 -6.26
N SER A 334 7.38 10.72 -6.27
CA SER A 334 7.19 9.28 -6.39
C SER A 334 6.20 8.95 -7.50
N ALA A 335 6.46 7.86 -8.23
CA ALA A 335 5.56 7.39 -9.26
C ALA A 335 4.23 6.90 -8.65
N ALA A 336 3.13 7.31 -9.26
CA ALA A 336 1.78 6.87 -8.89
C ALA A 336 1.00 6.48 -10.14
N LYS A 337 0.10 5.51 -9.99
CA LYS A 337 -0.77 4.99 -11.04
C LYS A 337 -2.20 4.88 -10.52
N ALA A 338 -3.18 5.18 -11.38
CA ALA A 338 -4.58 4.82 -11.16
C ALA A 338 -5.15 4.21 -12.43
N VAL A 339 -6.12 3.32 -12.28
CA VAL A 339 -6.82 2.68 -13.38
C VAL A 339 -8.31 2.91 -13.20
N ALA A 340 -8.98 3.27 -14.29
CA ALA A 340 -10.42 3.23 -14.34
C ALA A 340 -10.88 2.38 -15.52
N SER A 341 -12.04 1.76 -15.36
CA SER A 341 -12.63 0.91 -16.39
C SER A 341 -14.01 1.42 -16.79
N ALA A 342 -14.38 1.16 -18.04
CA ALA A 342 -15.71 1.36 -18.56
C ALA A 342 -16.26 0.02 -19.03
N LEU A 343 -17.50 -0.28 -18.62
CA LEU A 343 -18.19 -1.50 -19.02
C LEU A 343 -19.46 -1.14 -19.80
N TRP A 344 -19.68 -1.87 -20.89
CA TRP A 344 -20.91 -1.85 -21.67
C TRP A 344 -21.21 -3.29 -22.07
N PRO A 345 -22.49 -3.62 -22.17
CA PRO A 345 -23.06 -4.74 -21.44
C PRO A 345 -22.10 -5.94 -21.23
N GLN A 346 -21.67 -6.17 -19.99
CA GLN A 346 -21.52 -7.53 -19.47
C GLN A 346 -22.00 -7.52 -18.02
N TYR A 347 -23.25 -7.94 -17.80
CA TYR A 347 -23.74 -8.31 -16.47
C TYR A 347 -24.57 -9.60 -16.56
N GLU A 348 -23.90 -10.73 -16.34
CA GLU A 348 -24.52 -11.96 -15.83
C GLU A 348 -24.67 -11.86 -14.31
N GLU A 349 -25.69 -11.12 -13.89
CA GLU A 349 -26.44 -11.37 -12.66
C GLU A 349 -27.86 -10.72 -12.75
N ALA A 350 -28.21 -10.09 -13.87
CA ALA A 350 -29.57 -9.67 -14.19
C ALA A 350 -30.34 -10.68 -15.08
N ARG A 351 -29.72 -11.80 -15.49
CA ARG A 351 -30.40 -12.79 -16.36
C ARG A 351 -31.36 -13.72 -15.59
N THR A 352 -31.42 -13.66 -14.26
CA THR A 352 -32.37 -14.44 -13.46
C THR A 352 -33.75 -13.78 -13.28
N ALA A 353 -34.03 -12.65 -13.94
CA ALA A 353 -35.34 -11.99 -13.87
C ALA A 353 -36.15 -12.07 -15.18
N ALA A 354 -35.60 -12.66 -16.26
CA ALA A 354 -36.26 -12.68 -17.57
C ALA A 354 -36.45 -14.08 -18.17
N ASP A 355 -36.11 -15.15 -17.44
CA ASP A 355 -36.40 -16.52 -17.86
C ASP A 355 -37.26 -17.23 -16.81
N GLY A 356 -38.54 -16.88 -16.83
CA GLY A 356 -39.62 -17.49 -16.06
C GLY A 356 -40.82 -17.73 -16.95
N THR A 357 -40.70 -18.77 -17.79
CA THR A 357 -41.77 -19.75 -18.11
C THR A 357 -43.17 -19.22 -18.52
N THR A 358 -43.45 -19.34 -19.82
CA THR A 358 -44.67 -19.89 -20.46
C THR A 358 -45.72 -20.46 -19.47
N ALA A 359 -47.02 -20.12 -19.46
CA ALA A 359 -48.08 -20.14 -20.49
C ALA A 359 -49.46 -19.87 -19.81
N PRO A 360 -50.65 -19.97 -20.45
CA PRO A 360 -51.15 -19.35 -21.68
C PRO A 360 -52.46 -18.51 -21.43
N ALA A 361 -53.06 -18.06 -22.53
CA ALA A 361 -54.22 -17.17 -22.67
C ALA A 361 -55.56 -17.63 -22.06
N GLY A 362 -56.38 -16.65 -21.67
CA GLY A 362 -57.83 -16.74 -21.48
C GLY A 362 -58.44 -15.35 -21.23
N THR A 363 -59.42 -14.94 -22.04
CA THR A 363 -60.18 -13.66 -21.92
C THR A 363 -61.67 -13.97 -21.64
N PRO A 364 -62.56 -12.97 -21.46
CA PRO A 364 -63.11 -12.45 -20.19
C PRO A 364 -64.59 -12.85 -19.97
N THR A 365 -65.20 -12.54 -18.80
CA THR A 365 -66.65 -12.21 -18.64
C THR A 365 -67.01 -11.85 -17.17
N GLY A 366 -67.75 -10.75 -16.98
CA GLY A 366 -68.78 -10.60 -15.94
C GLY A 366 -68.39 -9.87 -14.63
N GLY A 367 -68.84 -8.63 -14.45
CA GLY A 367 -68.99 -7.98 -13.13
C GLY A 367 -70.33 -8.34 -12.45
N PRO A 368 -70.85 -7.57 -11.47
CA PRO A 368 -70.21 -6.60 -10.57
C PRO A 368 -70.60 -6.84 -9.08
N ALA A 369 -69.87 -6.25 -8.10
CA ALA A 369 -70.44 -5.91 -6.79
C ALA A 369 -69.65 -4.81 -6.06
N THR A 370 -70.41 -3.82 -5.62
CA THR A 370 -70.14 -2.64 -4.80
C THR A 370 -69.51 -2.90 -3.42
N THR A 371 -68.70 -1.96 -2.91
CA THR A 371 -68.89 -1.34 -1.58
C THR A 371 -68.10 -0.03 -1.47
N THR A 372 -68.85 1.02 -1.15
CA THR A 372 -68.47 2.41 -0.90
C THR A 372 -68.01 2.60 0.55
N LEU A 373 -66.96 3.39 0.78
CA LEU A 373 -66.84 4.29 1.95
C LEU A 373 -65.76 5.34 1.67
N GLY A 374 -66.18 6.60 1.59
CA GLY A 374 -65.33 7.73 1.25
C GLY A 374 -64.85 8.54 2.46
N SER A 375 -63.83 9.36 2.23
CA SER A 375 -63.53 10.53 3.04
C SER A 375 -62.67 11.55 2.28
N ARG A 376 -63.38 12.51 1.67
CA ARG A 376 -63.23 13.98 1.57
C ARG A 376 -61.84 14.64 1.77
N SER A 377 -61.61 15.62 0.89
CA SER A 377 -60.54 16.62 0.71
C SER A 377 -60.09 17.42 1.93
N ALA A 378 -58.84 17.94 1.88
CA ALA A 378 -58.54 19.38 2.05
C ALA A 378 -57.09 19.72 1.64
N THR A 379 -56.97 20.79 0.84
CA THR A 379 -55.77 21.55 0.46
C THR A 379 -55.53 22.68 1.45
N LEU A 380 -54.29 22.93 1.92
CA LEU A 380 -53.88 24.23 2.48
C LEU A 380 -52.35 24.45 2.35
N SER A 381 -51.98 25.56 1.71
CA SER A 381 -50.68 26.25 1.84
C SER A 381 -50.60 27.04 3.16
N PRO A 382 -49.41 27.48 3.56
CA PRO A 382 -49.29 28.87 3.99
C PRO A 382 -48.04 29.59 3.46
N ASP A 383 -48.20 30.90 3.31
CA ASP A 383 -47.24 31.93 2.89
C ASP A 383 -46.53 32.56 4.12
N SER A 384 -45.51 33.36 3.81
CA SER A 384 -44.33 33.89 4.55
C SER A 384 -44.60 34.93 5.67
N PRO A 385 -43.56 35.45 6.37
CA PRO A 385 -42.91 36.70 5.90
C PRO A 385 -41.40 36.94 6.24
N ASP A 386 -40.72 37.71 5.34
CA ASP A 386 -39.71 38.81 5.48
C ASP A 386 -38.79 38.97 6.73
N SER A 387 -37.53 39.46 6.73
CA SER A 387 -36.59 40.16 5.80
C SER A 387 -35.18 40.30 6.52
N PRO A 388 -34.21 41.21 6.22
CA PRO A 388 -33.15 41.15 5.20
C PRO A 388 -31.69 41.34 5.76
N ALA A 389 -30.64 41.01 5.00
CA ALA A 389 -29.32 41.69 5.10
C ALA A 389 -28.39 41.35 3.93
N ALA A 390 -28.12 42.36 3.11
CA ALA A 390 -27.04 42.40 2.13
C ALA A 390 -25.67 42.53 2.82
N SER A 391 -24.62 41.90 2.28
CA SER A 391 -23.25 42.45 2.18
C SER A 391 -22.24 41.44 1.64
N ARG A 392 -21.23 41.97 0.92
CA ARG A 392 -19.99 41.37 0.37
C ARG A 392 -20.12 40.98 -1.10
N LEU A 393 -20.02 41.91 -2.05
CA LEU A 393 -18.83 42.69 -2.46
C LEU A 393 -17.59 41.83 -2.73
N ALA A 394 -17.23 41.83 -4.01
CA ALA A 394 -15.96 41.46 -4.57
C ALA A 394 -14.80 42.26 -3.97
N SER A 395 -13.61 41.65 -3.90
CA SER A 395 -12.36 42.38 -4.04
C SER A 395 -11.29 41.48 -4.64
N SER A 396 -10.71 42.04 -5.69
CA SER A 396 -9.64 41.61 -6.59
C SER A 396 -8.24 41.59 -5.99
N GLY A 397 -7.29 41.01 -6.74
CA GLY A 397 -5.85 41.34 -6.74
C GLY A 397 -5.01 40.12 -7.17
N SER A 398 -4.60 39.96 -8.44
CA SER A 398 -3.53 40.71 -9.16
C SER A 398 -2.24 40.75 -8.35
N SER A 399 -1.25 39.89 -8.64
CA SER A 399 0.03 40.21 -9.34
C SER A 399 1.15 39.46 -8.60
N ALA A 400 2.35 39.14 -9.07
CA ALA A 400 3.08 39.17 -10.34
C ALA A 400 4.38 38.38 -10.11
N ALA A 401 4.83 37.52 -11.04
CA ALA A 401 6.25 37.11 -11.15
C ALA A 401 6.46 36.26 -12.41
N THR A 402 6.86 36.91 -13.50
CA THR A 402 7.51 36.26 -14.65
C THR A 402 8.68 37.17 -14.98
N PRO A 403 9.94 36.70 -14.83
CA PRO A 403 10.68 36.23 -16.00
C PRO A 403 11.78 35.20 -15.67
N VAL A 404 11.47 33.89 -15.68
CA VAL A 404 12.53 32.83 -15.69
C VAL A 404 12.26 31.71 -16.70
N ILE A 405 11.19 31.82 -17.50
CA ILE A 405 10.72 30.71 -18.37
C ILE A 405 11.49 30.60 -19.70
N ALA A 406 12.42 31.53 -20.01
CA ALA A 406 13.12 31.52 -21.30
C ALA A 406 14.44 30.71 -21.33
N SER A 407 15.03 30.34 -20.18
CA SER A 407 16.39 29.77 -20.15
C SER A 407 16.47 28.23 -20.09
N LEU A 408 15.37 27.52 -19.81
CA LEU A 408 15.42 26.05 -19.71
C LEU A 408 15.14 25.31 -21.03
N ALA A 409 14.47 25.95 -21.99
CA ALA A 409 14.09 25.31 -23.26
C ALA A 409 15.28 25.13 -24.22
N VAL A 410 16.29 26.02 -24.16
CA VAL A 410 17.46 25.96 -25.05
C VAL A 410 18.45 24.87 -24.63
N GLY A 411 18.55 24.56 -23.33
CA GLY A 411 19.48 23.55 -22.81
C GLY A 411 19.16 22.12 -23.26
N LEU A 412 17.88 21.76 -23.34
CA LEU A 412 17.45 20.41 -23.72
C LEU A 412 17.57 20.13 -25.22
N VAL A 413 17.44 21.15 -26.07
CA VAL A 413 17.60 21.01 -27.52
C VAL A 413 19.07 20.79 -27.91
N VAL A 414 20.00 21.47 -27.23
CA VAL A 414 21.45 21.29 -27.46
C VAL A 414 21.91 19.90 -27.01
N LEU A 415 21.42 19.41 -25.86
CA LEU A 415 21.77 18.09 -25.36
C LEU A 415 21.19 16.96 -26.24
N GLY A 416 19.94 17.11 -26.70
CA GLY A 416 19.29 16.18 -27.62
C GLY A 416 19.97 16.11 -28.99
N GLY A 417 20.39 17.26 -29.53
CA GLY A 417 21.12 17.31 -30.82
C GLY A 417 22.47 16.59 -30.78
N MET A 418 23.16 16.61 -29.62
CA MET A 418 24.47 15.97 -29.47
C MET A 418 24.39 14.44 -29.40
N VAL A 419 23.30 13.88 -28.86
CA VAL A 419 23.07 12.43 -28.81
C VAL A 419 22.75 11.85 -30.20
N VAL A 420 21.97 12.57 -31.01
CA VAL A 420 21.61 12.12 -32.38
C VAL A 420 22.83 12.12 -33.31
N LEU A 421 23.75 13.07 -33.15
CA LEU A 421 25.00 13.12 -33.92
C LEU A 421 25.99 11.99 -33.57
N LEU A 422 25.97 11.50 -32.32
CA LEU A 422 26.80 10.38 -31.88
C LEU A 422 26.27 9.02 -32.32
N LEU A 423 24.94 8.88 -32.47
CA LEU A 423 24.32 7.65 -32.98
C LEU A 423 24.43 7.51 -34.50
N ARG A 424 24.57 8.61 -35.24
CA ARG A 424 24.76 8.58 -36.70
C ARG A 424 26.18 8.15 -37.12
N LYS A 425 27.13 8.04 -36.19
CA LYS A 425 28.56 7.83 -36.50
C LYS A 425 29.10 6.40 -36.27
N ARG A 426 28.26 5.37 -36.20
CA ARG A 426 28.76 3.98 -36.25
C ARG A 426 28.70 3.44 -37.68
N PRO A 427 29.85 3.16 -38.33
CA PRO A 427 29.87 2.41 -39.58
C PRO A 427 29.54 0.94 -39.32
N HIS A 428 28.83 0.32 -40.26
CA HIS A 428 28.72 -1.13 -40.38
C HIS A 428 30.10 -1.69 -40.73
N GLU A 429 30.63 -2.58 -39.90
CA GLU A 429 31.70 -3.49 -40.30
C GLU A 429 31.12 -4.90 -40.38
N GLU A 430 31.43 -5.51 -41.52
CA GLU A 430 30.86 -6.70 -42.13
C GLU A 430 31.34 -8.01 -41.47
N GLU A 431 30.62 -9.06 -41.82
CA GLU A 431 30.94 -10.48 -41.66
C GLU A 431 32.40 -10.83 -42.02
N GLU A 432 33.08 -11.68 -41.24
CA GLU A 432 33.77 -12.86 -41.80
C GLU A 432 34.13 -13.93 -40.74
N GLN A 433 33.57 -15.13 -40.95
CA GLN A 433 34.06 -16.50 -40.70
C GLN A 433 34.99 -16.82 -39.51
N ALA A 434 34.50 -17.70 -38.63
CA ALA A 434 35.09 -19.04 -38.38
C ALA A 434 34.14 -19.91 -37.55
#